data_AF-A0A174UPU2-F1
#
_entry.id   AF-A0A174UPU2-F1
#
_cell.length_a   1.000
_cell.length_b   1.000
_cell.length_c   1.000
_cell.angle_alpha   90.00
_cell.angle_beta   90.00
_cell.angle_gamma   90.00
#
_symmetry.space_group_name_H-M   'P 1'
#
loop_
_entity.id
_entity.type
_entity.pdbx_description
1 polymer ?
#
loop_
_entity_poly.entity_id
_entity_poly.type
_entity_poly.pdbx_seq_one_letter_code
_entity_poly.pdbx_strand_id
1 'polypeptide(L)'
;MISILEQFYNQFLSEFPESWLPDGEDENVLFDKSTQLDRFFETCFIQLSKSIISGEYIGTPNFIDILNRFLEKTAAVEYAPLASRNSKVDKLLSSYRDLNYSIYNSLKRYNSFIIVSKKKFNTEEDKYKYGFYRLKKEESTDNDLILFSEIVIPLCICDYQFPANEDKFQDLLIIRNRLMEYTSEGSAERKAILSILLQKCHFIIRKIKQTPFYCNIESTVELIIPMEINIGSYEGFIKEECNSASKAEELLIDINGKNPNMKSFVLLMKYYKQNLTDKSDIDKMSFVLNQFSNIYQIKRDTKAFISPSNSIEEYDKFSLNSIFNFLHNCYFSFYTQKCEPNLKQIKDQLRHIENIQARTGVKNFHPYEKAIEAIIKCIEFHIGKDNFDDRLIEDKLEELNRVILLYEEAYEWSKSHQFFPFQLPFEESMYSASDCTTKLFMPSAYARYINYDTLKDKLEHFNRSKEYLRFRCDLSIERKEITQIKDDIKTSDKKAIDLIALFTASITFLFGIVNVFVVNNNQSIAELISNTMGLGIMLALFMCVYLLISPILIQKIDWKHFLLTGRFMFGILGVLIYLVVLFSIVFGPNSSSSKVKTPSQVSVENKVKSDTIISSKFEIGVSK
;
A
#
# COMPACT_ATOMS: atom_id res chain seq x y z
N MET A 1 -27.28 -27.50 -26.01
CA MET A 1 -28.34 -26.50 -25.77
C MET A 1 -28.09 -25.38 -26.76
N ILE A 2 -29.07 -24.99 -27.57
CA ILE A 2 -28.93 -23.92 -28.58
C ILE A 2 -28.75 -22.60 -27.82
N SER A 3 -27.80 -21.77 -28.23
CA SER A 3 -27.47 -20.50 -27.57
C SER A 3 -28.62 -19.48 -27.67
N ILE A 4 -28.70 -18.49 -26.77
CA ILE A 4 -29.73 -17.42 -26.82
C ILE A 4 -29.60 -16.63 -28.13
N LEU A 5 -28.38 -16.24 -28.52
CA LEU A 5 -28.15 -15.53 -29.78
C LEU A 5 -28.53 -16.40 -31.00
N GLU A 6 -28.26 -17.71 -30.97
CA GLU A 6 -28.64 -18.61 -32.06
C GLU A 6 -30.15 -18.82 -32.14
N GLN A 7 -30.85 -18.94 -31.00
CA GLN A 7 -32.31 -18.97 -30.95
C GLN A 7 -32.89 -17.68 -31.52
N PHE A 8 -32.34 -16.53 -31.14
CA PHE A 8 -32.76 -15.22 -31.65
C PHE A 8 -32.52 -15.09 -33.16
N TYR A 9 -31.37 -15.53 -33.66
CA TYR A 9 -31.09 -15.55 -35.10
C TYR A 9 -32.08 -16.44 -35.87
N ASN A 10 -32.38 -17.64 -35.35
CA ASN A 10 -33.35 -18.54 -35.96
C ASN A 10 -34.77 -17.97 -35.91
N GLN A 11 -35.14 -17.28 -34.83
CA GLN A 11 -36.43 -16.59 -34.71
C GLN A 11 -36.55 -15.48 -35.76
N PHE A 12 -35.50 -14.67 -35.94
CA PHE A 12 -35.46 -13.63 -36.99
C PHE A 12 -35.68 -14.23 -38.39
N LEU A 13 -34.99 -15.33 -38.72
CA LEU A 13 -35.15 -16.00 -40.01
C LEU A 13 -36.57 -16.57 -40.21
N SER A 14 -37.18 -17.06 -39.13
CA SER A 14 -38.54 -17.63 -39.17
C SER A 14 -39.61 -16.55 -39.32
N GLU A 15 -39.44 -15.40 -38.66
CA GLU A 15 -40.42 -14.32 -38.65
C GLU A 15 -40.34 -13.42 -39.89
N PHE A 16 -39.14 -13.29 -40.46
CA PHE A 16 -38.85 -12.46 -41.64
C PHE A 16 -38.19 -13.28 -42.77
N PRO A 17 -38.91 -14.24 -43.38
CA PRO A 17 -38.44 -14.94 -44.57
C PRO A 17 -38.29 -13.97 -45.76
N GLU A 18 -37.60 -14.40 -46.82
CA GLU A 18 -37.39 -13.56 -48.02
C GLU A 18 -38.69 -13.11 -48.70
N SER A 19 -39.78 -13.88 -48.52
CA SER A 19 -41.13 -13.56 -48.99
C SER A 19 -41.98 -12.83 -47.94
N TRP A 20 -41.38 -12.20 -46.93
CA TRP A 20 -42.15 -11.55 -45.85
C TRP A 20 -42.87 -10.28 -46.30
N LEU A 21 -42.33 -9.51 -47.24
CA LEU A 21 -43.00 -8.30 -47.71
C LEU A 21 -44.27 -8.67 -48.49
N PRO A 22 -45.41 -7.99 -48.24
CA PRO A 22 -46.65 -8.29 -48.93
C PRO A 22 -46.61 -7.78 -50.37
N ASP A 23 -47.12 -8.59 -51.30
CA ASP A 23 -47.27 -8.20 -52.72
C ASP A 23 -48.52 -7.32 -52.97
N GLY A 24 -49.39 -7.14 -51.97
CA GLY A 24 -50.70 -6.49 -52.09
C GLY A 24 -50.97 -5.38 -51.06
N GLU A 25 -52.08 -4.66 -51.26
CA GLU A 25 -52.41 -3.41 -50.54
C GLU A 25 -53.41 -3.58 -49.38
N ASP A 26 -53.66 -4.81 -48.91
CA ASP A 26 -54.62 -5.05 -47.83
C ASP A 26 -54.17 -4.35 -46.53
N GLU A 27 -54.98 -3.38 -46.08
CA GLU A 27 -54.65 -2.55 -44.92
C GLU A 27 -54.52 -3.37 -43.62
N ASN A 28 -55.32 -4.43 -43.46
CA ASN A 28 -55.24 -5.27 -42.26
C ASN A 28 -53.92 -6.05 -42.26
N VAL A 29 -53.50 -6.56 -43.43
CA VAL A 29 -52.21 -7.28 -43.58
C VAL A 29 -51.03 -6.35 -43.34
N LEU A 30 -51.09 -5.12 -43.83
CA LEU A 30 -50.05 -4.11 -43.58
C LEU A 30 -49.98 -3.71 -42.10
N PHE A 31 -51.13 -3.56 -41.44
CA PHE A 31 -51.19 -3.27 -40.00
C PHE A 31 -50.62 -4.39 -39.14
N ASP A 32 -50.97 -5.65 -39.44
CA ASP A 32 -50.46 -6.82 -38.73
C ASP A 32 -48.93 -6.96 -38.89
N LYS A 33 -48.41 -6.71 -40.10
CA LYS A 33 -46.95 -6.72 -40.35
C LYS A 33 -46.23 -5.57 -39.65
N SER A 34 -46.82 -4.38 -39.58
CA SER A 34 -46.25 -3.27 -38.81
C SER A 34 -46.18 -3.62 -37.31
N THR A 35 -47.28 -4.17 -36.76
CA THR A 35 -47.32 -4.62 -35.37
C THR A 35 -46.31 -5.73 -35.09
N GLN A 36 -46.06 -6.61 -36.06
CA GLN A 36 -45.02 -7.63 -35.98
C GLN A 36 -43.62 -7.00 -35.85
N LEU A 37 -43.29 -5.98 -36.65
CA LEU A 37 -42.01 -5.26 -36.54
C LEU A 37 -41.83 -4.61 -35.17
N ASP A 38 -42.86 -3.91 -34.67
CA ASP A 38 -42.82 -3.22 -33.38
C ASP A 38 -42.56 -4.20 -32.23
N ARG A 39 -43.26 -5.34 -32.21
CA ARG A 39 -43.02 -6.42 -31.24
C ARG A 39 -41.63 -7.03 -31.37
N PHE A 40 -41.08 -7.07 -32.58
CA PHE A 40 -39.76 -7.63 -32.80
C PHE A 40 -38.65 -6.72 -32.27
N PHE A 41 -38.81 -5.39 -32.29
CA PHE A 41 -37.86 -4.47 -31.63
C PHE A 41 -37.72 -4.78 -30.14
N GLU A 42 -38.84 -4.97 -29.44
CA GLU A 42 -38.85 -5.35 -28.03
C GLU A 42 -38.20 -6.72 -27.82
N THR A 43 -38.48 -7.69 -28.70
CA THR A 43 -37.85 -9.01 -28.67
C THR A 43 -36.34 -8.93 -28.84
N CYS A 44 -35.86 -8.09 -29.78
CA CYS A 44 -34.43 -7.84 -29.99
C CYS A 44 -33.76 -7.32 -28.71
N PHE A 45 -34.38 -6.32 -28.07
CA PHE A 45 -33.87 -5.75 -26.82
C PHE A 45 -33.77 -6.83 -25.73
N ILE A 46 -34.84 -7.62 -25.53
CA ILE A 46 -34.88 -8.67 -24.51
C ILE A 46 -33.80 -9.74 -24.75
N GLN A 47 -33.72 -10.28 -25.96
CA GLN A 47 -32.81 -11.39 -26.26
C GLN A 47 -31.34 -10.97 -26.20
N LEU A 48 -30.99 -9.81 -26.78
CA LEU A 48 -29.62 -9.30 -26.70
C LEU A 48 -29.22 -8.96 -25.25
N SER A 49 -30.14 -8.39 -24.48
CA SER A 49 -29.89 -8.11 -23.05
C SER A 49 -29.68 -9.38 -22.23
N LYS A 50 -30.51 -10.41 -22.43
CA LYS A 50 -30.33 -11.73 -21.78
C LYS A 50 -28.98 -12.36 -22.16
N SER A 51 -28.61 -12.29 -23.44
CA SER A 51 -27.33 -12.79 -23.96
C SER A 51 -26.13 -12.16 -23.25
N ILE A 52 -26.08 -10.83 -23.19
CA ILE A 52 -24.91 -10.12 -22.61
C ILE A 52 -24.85 -10.25 -21.09
N ILE A 53 -25.99 -10.14 -20.39
CA ILE A 53 -26.07 -10.24 -18.92
C ILE A 53 -25.68 -11.65 -18.44
N SER A 54 -25.96 -12.68 -19.24
CA SER A 54 -25.64 -14.07 -18.90
C SER A 54 -24.22 -14.50 -19.25
N GLY A 55 -23.40 -13.62 -19.85
CA GLY A 55 -22.03 -13.97 -20.23
C GLY A 55 -21.94 -14.94 -21.41
N GLU A 56 -22.99 -15.01 -22.25
CA GLU A 56 -23.08 -15.98 -23.36
C GLU A 56 -21.87 -15.90 -24.31
N TYR A 57 -21.35 -14.69 -24.53
CA TYR A 57 -20.18 -14.40 -25.37
C TYR A 57 -18.87 -15.03 -24.88
N ILE A 58 -18.81 -15.46 -23.61
CA ILE A 58 -17.71 -16.24 -23.06
C ILE A 58 -18.09 -17.72 -23.02
N GLY A 59 -19.26 -18.03 -22.46
CA GLY A 59 -19.68 -19.40 -22.14
C GLY A 59 -20.08 -20.26 -23.34
N THR A 60 -20.38 -19.67 -24.49
CA THR A 60 -20.90 -20.41 -25.65
C THR A 60 -19.83 -20.61 -26.74
N PRO A 61 -19.54 -21.86 -27.13
CA PRO A 61 -18.70 -22.15 -28.29
C PRO A 61 -19.27 -21.54 -29.57
N ASN A 62 -18.40 -21.08 -30.48
CA ASN A 62 -18.79 -20.51 -31.79
C ASN A 62 -19.73 -19.29 -31.73
N PHE A 63 -19.83 -18.62 -30.57
CA PHE A 63 -20.66 -17.41 -30.41
C PHE A 63 -20.34 -16.35 -31.47
N ILE A 64 -19.05 -16.12 -31.75
CA ILE A 64 -18.59 -15.14 -32.74
C ILE A 64 -19.05 -15.51 -34.16
N ASP A 65 -19.07 -16.80 -34.50
CA ASP A 65 -19.53 -17.25 -35.81
C ASP A 65 -21.04 -17.02 -35.98
N ILE A 66 -21.83 -17.28 -34.93
CA ILE A 66 -23.27 -16.97 -34.91
C ILE A 66 -23.49 -15.46 -35.07
N LEU A 67 -22.76 -14.64 -34.31
CA LEU A 67 -22.82 -13.18 -34.37
C LEU A 67 -22.48 -12.66 -35.78
N ASN A 68 -21.44 -13.21 -36.42
CA ASN A 68 -21.03 -12.81 -37.76
C ASN A 68 -22.07 -13.20 -38.81
N ARG A 69 -22.65 -14.40 -38.75
CA ARG A 69 -23.76 -14.81 -39.64
C ARG A 69 -24.96 -13.87 -39.51
N PHE A 70 -25.30 -13.45 -38.30
CA PHE A 70 -26.41 -12.52 -38.07
C PHE A 70 -26.08 -11.11 -38.61
N LEU A 71 -24.85 -10.63 -38.42
CA LEU A 71 -24.37 -9.38 -39.03
C LEU A 71 -24.45 -9.41 -40.56
N GLU A 72 -24.05 -10.52 -41.19
CA GLU A 72 -24.13 -10.68 -42.65
C GLU A 72 -25.58 -10.64 -43.14
N LYS A 73 -26.49 -11.35 -42.47
CA LYS A 73 -27.90 -11.40 -42.86
C LYS A 73 -28.58 -10.02 -42.76
N THR A 74 -28.34 -9.30 -41.66
CA THR A 74 -28.90 -7.95 -41.46
C THR A 74 -28.23 -6.89 -42.34
N ALA A 75 -26.99 -7.13 -42.79
CA ALA A 75 -26.32 -6.26 -43.75
C ALA A 75 -26.93 -6.35 -45.16
N ALA A 76 -27.40 -7.53 -45.57
CA ALA A 76 -27.83 -7.83 -46.93
C ALA A 76 -29.15 -7.17 -47.39
N VAL A 77 -29.90 -6.54 -46.48
CA VAL A 77 -31.21 -5.91 -46.77
C VAL A 77 -31.10 -4.61 -47.61
N GLU A 78 -29.88 -4.16 -47.91
CA GLU A 78 -29.60 -2.99 -48.77
C GLU A 78 -30.10 -3.14 -50.23
N TYR A 79 -30.43 -4.35 -50.71
CA TYR A 79 -30.73 -4.61 -52.13
C TYR A 79 -32.23 -4.71 -52.49
N ALA A 80 -33.17 -4.49 -51.56
CA ALA A 80 -34.60 -4.51 -51.90
C ALA A 80 -34.98 -3.32 -52.81
N PRO A 81 -35.76 -3.52 -53.90
CA PRO A 81 -36.01 -2.50 -54.92
C PRO A 81 -36.54 -1.18 -54.34
N LEU A 82 -36.10 -0.06 -54.91
CA LEU A 82 -36.66 1.26 -54.60
C LEU A 82 -38.07 1.40 -55.19
N ALA A 83 -38.98 1.78 -54.30
CA ALA A 83 -40.33 2.28 -54.54
C ALA A 83 -41.33 1.28 -55.16
N SER A 84 -42.27 0.85 -54.31
CA SER A 84 -43.59 0.43 -54.80
C SER A 84 -44.38 1.68 -55.23
N ARG A 85 -45.50 1.52 -55.95
CA ARG A 85 -46.41 2.66 -56.22
C ARG A 85 -47.22 3.09 -54.98
N ASN A 86 -47.03 2.45 -53.81
CA ASN A 86 -47.88 2.60 -52.63
C ASN A 86 -47.09 3.10 -51.41
N SER A 87 -47.47 4.29 -50.91
CA SER A 87 -46.82 4.95 -49.78
C SER A 87 -46.89 4.18 -48.45
N LYS A 88 -47.88 3.31 -48.24
CA LYS A 88 -47.98 2.48 -47.02
C LYS A 88 -47.01 1.29 -47.06
N VAL A 89 -46.86 0.65 -48.22
CA VAL A 89 -45.88 -0.43 -48.43
C VAL A 89 -44.47 0.11 -48.33
N ASP A 90 -44.22 1.30 -48.88
CA ASP A 90 -42.92 1.97 -48.76
C ASP A 90 -42.58 2.34 -47.30
N LYS A 91 -43.56 2.77 -46.50
CA LYS A 91 -43.38 2.99 -45.05
C LYS A 91 -43.03 1.70 -44.32
N LEU A 92 -43.74 0.60 -44.60
CA LEU A 92 -43.45 -0.72 -44.01
C LEU A 92 -42.04 -1.20 -44.38
N LEU A 93 -41.62 -0.98 -45.64
CA LEU A 93 -40.27 -1.28 -46.10
C LEU A 93 -39.22 -0.43 -45.37
N SER A 94 -39.48 0.86 -45.13
CA SER A 94 -38.61 1.72 -44.30
C SER A 94 -38.49 1.18 -42.88
N SER A 95 -39.60 0.87 -42.22
CA SER A 95 -39.59 0.31 -40.86
C SER A 95 -38.84 -1.02 -40.78
N TYR A 96 -38.95 -1.88 -41.80
CA TYR A 96 -38.19 -3.13 -41.87
C TYR A 96 -36.68 -2.89 -42.08
N ARG A 97 -36.31 -1.90 -42.91
CA ARG A 97 -34.91 -1.49 -43.06
C ARG A 97 -34.35 -0.93 -41.76
N ASP A 98 -35.10 -0.08 -41.08
CA ASP A 98 -34.75 0.46 -39.77
C ASP A 98 -34.52 -0.67 -38.77
N LEU A 99 -35.42 -1.66 -38.67
CA LEU A 99 -35.23 -2.83 -37.81
C LEU A 99 -33.90 -3.54 -38.10
N ASN A 100 -33.61 -3.82 -39.37
CA ASN A 100 -32.35 -4.47 -39.77
C ASN A 100 -31.13 -3.61 -39.40
N TYR A 101 -31.21 -2.30 -39.58
CA TYR A 101 -30.13 -1.37 -39.24
C TYR A 101 -29.91 -1.30 -37.72
N SER A 102 -30.97 -1.22 -36.92
CA SER A 102 -30.89 -1.22 -35.46
C SER A 102 -30.33 -2.54 -34.93
N ILE A 103 -30.73 -3.69 -35.49
CA ILE A 103 -30.14 -5.00 -35.14
C ILE A 103 -28.66 -5.03 -35.54
N TYR A 104 -28.31 -4.65 -36.76
CA TYR A 104 -26.92 -4.62 -37.23
C TYR A 104 -26.04 -3.74 -36.32
N ASN A 105 -26.51 -2.54 -36.01
CA ASN A 105 -25.80 -1.58 -35.15
C ASN A 105 -25.62 -2.13 -33.73
N SER A 106 -26.66 -2.75 -33.16
CA SER A 106 -26.61 -3.40 -31.85
C SER A 106 -25.63 -4.57 -31.82
N LEU A 107 -25.63 -5.43 -32.84
CA LEU A 107 -24.69 -6.53 -32.97
C LEU A 107 -23.24 -6.03 -33.14
N LYS A 108 -23.02 -4.93 -33.87
CA LYS A 108 -21.69 -4.30 -33.98
C LYS A 108 -21.20 -3.74 -32.65
N ARG A 109 -22.09 -3.12 -31.86
CA ARG A 109 -21.77 -2.66 -30.51
C ARG A 109 -21.48 -3.83 -29.58
N TYR A 110 -22.25 -4.91 -29.67
CA TYR A 110 -21.99 -6.14 -28.90
C TYR A 110 -20.64 -6.75 -29.27
N ASN A 111 -20.30 -6.85 -30.56
CA ASN A 111 -18.98 -7.29 -30.99
C ASN A 111 -17.85 -6.40 -30.43
N SER A 112 -18.06 -5.08 -30.43
CA SER A 112 -17.11 -4.13 -29.87
C SER A 112 -16.94 -4.31 -28.36
N PHE A 113 -18.03 -4.56 -27.63
CA PHE A 113 -17.99 -4.93 -26.23
C PHE A 113 -17.18 -6.21 -25.99
N ILE A 114 -17.32 -7.23 -26.84
CA ILE A 114 -16.55 -8.49 -26.71
C ILE A 114 -15.05 -8.25 -26.92
N ILE A 115 -14.67 -7.38 -27.85
CA ILE A 115 -13.28 -6.98 -28.03
C ILE A 115 -12.76 -6.29 -26.77
N VAL A 116 -13.54 -5.37 -26.20
CA VAL A 116 -13.17 -4.65 -24.97
C VAL A 116 -13.08 -5.58 -23.76
N SER A 117 -13.97 -6.56 -23.63
CA SER A 117 -13.91 -7.54 -22.53
C SER A 117 -12.72 -8.46 -22.66
N LYS A 118 -12.38 -8.93 -23.87
CA LYS A 118 -11.20 -9.77 -24.12
C LYS A 118 -9.88 -9.07 -23.78
N LYS A 119 -9.79 -7.76 -24.04
CA LYS A 119 -8.63 -6.94 -23.65
C LYS A 119 -8.34 -7.00 -22.16
N LYS A 120 -9.36 -7.25 -21.31
CA LYS A 120 -9.16 -7.41 -19.87
C LYS A 120 -8.25 -8.59 -19.53
N PHE A 121 -8.35 -9.67 -20.29
CA PHE A 121 -7.66 -10.93 -20.01
C PHE A 121 -6.29 -11.00 -20.68
N ASN A 122 -6.03 -10.10 -21.63
CA ASN A 122 -4.72 -9.98 -22.24
C ASN A 122 -3.80 -9.12 -21.38
N THR A 123 -2.69 -9.69 -20.94
CA THR A 123 -1.68 -9.00 -20.13
C THR A 123 -0.59 -8.33 -20.99
N GLU A 124 -0.58 -8.58 -22.31
CA GLU A 124 0.32 -7.93 -23.26
C GLU A 124 -0.22 -6.57 -23.72
N GLU A 125 0.69 -5.64 -24.05
CA GLU A 125 0.31 -4.34 -24.60
C GLU A 125 -0.46 -4.50 -25.91
N ASP A 126 -1.62 -3.84 -25.98
CA ASP A 126 -2.47 -3.82 -27.17
C ASP A 126 -1.70 -3.28 -28.39
N LYS A 127 -1.59 -4.11 -29.43
CA LYS A 127 -1.09 -3.66 -30.74
C LYS A 127 -2.00 -2.61 -31.39
N TYR A 128 -3.28 -2.58 -31.00
CA TYR A 128 -4.29 -1.68 -31.57
C TYR A 128 -4.87 -0.75 -30.51
N LYS A 129 -4.39 0.50 -30.52
CA LYS A 129 -4.87 1.58 -29.64
C LYS A 129 -6.22 2.16 -30.07
N TYR A 130 -6.58 2.03 -31.34
CA TYR A 130 -7.82 2.59 -31.91
C TYR A 130 -8.56 1.54 -32.72
N GLY A 131 -9.88 1.48 -32.55
CA GLY A 131 -10.77 0.63 -33.34
C GLY A 131 -11.93 1.46 -33.85
N PHE A 132 -12.27 1.31 -35.12
CA PHE A 132 -13.39 2.00 -35.74
C PHE A 132 -14.28 0.97 -36.42
N TYR A 133 -15.58 1.13 -36.26
CA TYR A 133 -16.57 0.35 -36.99
C TYR A 133 -17.67 1.28 -37.49
N ARG A 134 -18.16 0.99 -38.70
CA ARG A 134 -19.18 1.80 -39.35
C ARG A 134 -20.56 1.34 -38.88
N LEU A 135 -21.36 2.29 -38.38
CA LEU A 135 -22.77 2.10 -38.10
C LEU A 135 -23.61 2.45 -39.34
N LYS A 136 -24.75 1.79 -39.49
CA LYS A 136 -25.77 2.14 -40.48
C LYS A 136 -26.63 3.29 -39.92
N LYS A 137 -27.12 4.17 -40.81
CA LYS A 137 -27.95 5.30 -40.43
C LYS A 137 -29.41 4.84 -40.32
N GLU A 138 -29.99 4.95 -39.14
CA GLU A 138 -31.41 4.68 -38.86
C GLU A 138 -32.25 5.94 -39.17
N GLU A 139 -33.46 5.77 -39.71
CA GLU A 139 -34.41 6.88 -39.93
C GLU A 139 -35.20 7.22 -38.66
N SER A 140 -35.61 6.19 -37.90
CA SER A 140 -36.21 6.34 -36.57
C SER A 140 -35.18 6.16 -35.45
N THR A 141 -35.14 7.10 -34.51
CA THR A 141 -34.33 7.02 -33.28
C THR A 141 -35.12 6.57 -32.06
N ASP A 142 -36.42 6.32 -32.20
CA ASP A 142 -37.33 6.02 -31.09
C ASP A 142 -37.76 4.54 -31.16
N ASN A 143 -36.84 3.64 -30.81
CA ASN A 143 -37.12 2.21 -30.74
C ASN A 143 -36.49 1.60 -29.48
N ASP A 144 -37.10 0.54 -28.94
CA ASP A 144 -36.64 -0.13 -27.71
C ASP A 144 -35.18 -0.61 -27.79
N LEU A 145 -34.69 -0.89 -29.00
CA LEU A 145 -33.36 -1.43 -29.21
C LEU A 145 -32.26 -0.38 -28.97
N ILE A 146 -32.58 0.92 -29.00
CA ILE A 146 -31.66 1.98 -28.62
C ILE A 146 -31.17 1.82 -27.18
N LEU A 147 -32.02 1.31 -26.29
CA LEU A 147 -31.69 1.05 -24.88
C LEU A 147 -30.59 0.01 -24.75
N PHE A 148 -30.51 -0.96 -25.66
CA PHE A 148 -29.41 -1.93 -25.66
C PHE A 148 -28.06 -1.22 -25.86
N SER A 149 -28.02 -0.27 -26.79
CA SER A 149 -26.81 0.48 -27.14
C SER A 149 -26.41 1.53 -26.11
N GLU A 150 -27.39 2.23 -25.53
CA GLU A 150 -27.15 3.38 -24.65
C GLU A 150 -27.15 3.04 -23.16
N ILE A 151 -27.78 1.93 -22.77
CA ILE A 151 -27.91 1.51 -21.37
C ILE A 151 -27.20 0.20 -21.13
N VAL A 152 -27.59 -0.87 -21.85
CA VAL A 152 -27.13 -2.23 -21.55
C VAL A 152 -25.63 -2.38 -21.77
N ILE A 153 -25.14 -1.97 -22.95
CA ILE A 153 -23.71 -2.08 -23.28
C ILE A 153 -22.84 -1.25 -22.31
N PRO A 154 -23.06 0.06 -22.08
CA PRO A 154 -22.28 0.84 -21.12
C PRO A 154 -22.31 0.27 -19.70
N LEU A 155 -23.47 -0.23 -19.26
CA LEU A 155 -23.60 -0.83 -17.94
C LEU A 155 -22.82 -2.15 -17.82
N CYS A 156 -22.86 -3.00 -18.85
CA CYS A 156 -22.07 -4.24 -18.89
C CYS A 156 -20.55 -3.97 -19.04
N ILE A 157 -20.13 -2.85 -19.63
CA ILE A 157 -18.70 -2.47 -19.63
C ILE A 157 -18.17 -2.29 -18.20
N CYS A 158 -19.03 -1.84 -17.27
CA CYS A 158 -18.67 -1.70 -15.86
C CYS A 158 -18.32 -3.04 -15.17
N ASP A 159 -18.69 -4.18 -15.77
CA ASP A 159 -18.26 -5.50 -15.30
C ASP A 159 -16.75 -5.73 -15.48
N TYR A 160 -16.12 -4.98 -16.38
CA TYR A 160 -14.70 -5.09 -16.70
C TYR A 160 -13.89 -3.85 -16.31
N GLN A 161 -14.57 -2.71 -16.17
CA GLN A 161 -13.94 -1.41 -15.95
C GLN A 161 -14.84 -0.54 -15.08
N PHE A 162 -14.52 -0.40 -13.78
CA PHE A 162 -15.27 0.54 -12.95
C PHE A 162 -15.09 1.99 -13.46
N PRO A 163 -16.09 2.87 -13.25
CA PRO A 163 -15.96 4.31 -13.48
C PRO A 163 -14.71 4.87 -12.80
N ALA A 164 -13.73 5.31 -13.59
CA ALA A 164 -12.41 5.70 -13.09
C ALA A 164 -12.34 7.11 -12.48
N ASN A 165 -13.31 7.97 -12.80
CA ASN A 165 -13.39 9.37 -12.37
C ASN A 165 -14.86 9.78 -12.13
N GLU A 166 -15.06 11.00 -11.64
CA GLU A 166 -16.41 11.51 -11.32
C GLU A 166 -17.30 11.63 -12.56
N ASP A 167 -16.77 12.04 -13.72
CA ASP A 167 -17.55 12.13 -14.96
C ASP A 167 -18.17 10.78 -15.37
N LYS A 168 -17.36 9.71 -15.38
CA LYS A 168 -17.87 8.35 -15.68
C LYS A 168 -18.85 7.85 -14.62
N PHE A 169 -18.70 8.29 -13.37
CA PHE A 169 -19.65 7.96 -12.32
C PHE A 169 -20.97 8.71 -12.52
N GLN A 170 -20.92 9.95 -13.02
CA GLN A 170 -22.11 10.70 -13.41
C GLN A 170 -22.85 10.03 -14.56
N ASP A 171 -22.14 9.50 -15.58
CA ASP A 171 -22.75 8.71 -16.65
C ASP A 171 -23.54 7.50 -16.12
N LEU A 172 -23.01 6.82 -15.09
CA LEU A 172 -23.69 5.71 -14.42
C LEU A 172 -24.98 6.17 -13.72
N LEU A 173 -24.97 7.36 -13.09
CA LEU A 173 -26.17 7.93 -12.46
C LEU A 173 -27.23 8.34 -13.49
N ILE A 174 -26.81 8.85 -14.65
CA ILE A 174 -27.72 9.13 -15.77
C ILE A 174 -28.38 7.83 -16.24
N ILE A 175 -27.61 6.75 -16.41
CA ILE A 175 -28.13 5.42 -16.75
C ILE A 175 -29.14 4.93 -15.71
N ARG A 176 -28.86 5.09 -14.41
CA ARG A 176 -29.80 4.74 -13.33
C ARG A 176 -31.13 5.44 -13.52
N ASN A 177 -31.12 6.76 -13.74
CA ASN A 177 -32.36 7.53 -13.83
C ASN A 177 -33.20 7.15 -15.05
N ARG A 178 -32.55 7.00 -16.21
CA ARG A 178 -33.20 6.48 -17.41
C ARG A 178 -33.83 5.10 -17.18
N LEU A 179 -33.13 4.20 -16.50
CA LEU A 179 -33.68 2.90 -16.14
C LEU A 179 -34.93 3.04 -15.27
N MET A 180 -34.94 3.91 -14.25
CA MET A 180 -36.12 4.14 -13.41
C MET A 180 -37.33 4.63 -14.21
N GLU A 181 -37.13 5.50 -15.20
CA GLU A 181 -38.18 5.99 -16.10
C GLU A 181 -38.79 4.83 -16.93
N TYR A 182 -37.95 4.03 -17.59
CA TYR A 182 -38.41 2.99 -18.50
C TYR A 182 -38.98 1.73 -17.81
N THR A 183 -38.74 1.53 -16.51
CA THR A 183 -39.13 0.29 -15.80
C THR A 183 -40.66 0.07 -15.77
N SER A 184 -41.46 1.12 -16.02
CA SER A 184 -42.93 1.05 -15.98
C SER A 184 -43.60 0.66 -17.31
N GLU A 185 -42.84 0.59 -18.42
CA GLU A 185 -43.35 0.48 -19.79
C GLU A 185 -43.09 -0.90 -20.44
N GLY A 186 -43.92 -1.26 -21.44
CA GLY A 186 -43.78 -2.47 -22.27
C GLY A 186 -44.21 -3.79 -21.61
N SER A 187 -43.76 -4.91 -22.17
CA SER A 187 -44.14 -6.27 -21.73
C SER A 187 -43.58 -6.64 -20.36
N ALA A 188 -44.15 -7.68 -19.75
CA ALA A 188 -43.66 -8.20 -18.47
C ALA A 188 -42.18 -8.67 -18.54
N GLU A 189 -41.76 -9.24 -19.67
CA GLU A 189 -40.37 -9.66 -19.88
C GLU A 189 -39.42 -8.47 -20.01
N ARG A 190 -39.80 -7.43 -20.77
CA ARG A 190 -39.01 -6.20 -20.88
C ARG A 190 -38.83 -5.54 -19.51
N LYS A 191 -39.91 -5.43 -18.73
CA LYS A 191 -39.87 -4.91 -17.35
C LYS A 191 -38.95 -5.72 -16.44
N ALA A 192 -38.97 -7.05 -16.56
CA ALA A 192 -38.08 -7.91 -15.80
C ALA A 192 -36.60 -7.66 -16.15
N ILE A 193 -36.27 -7.52 -17.44
CA ILE A 193 -34.90 -7.21 -17.89
C ILE A 193 -34.46 -5.82 -17.42
N LEU A 194 -35.29 -4.79 -17.56
CA LEU A 194 -34.99 -3.44 -17.08
C LEU A 194 -34.80 -3.41 -15.56
N SER A 195 -35.60 -4.17 -14.81
CA SER A 195 -35.42 -4.32 -13.36
C SER A 195 -34.08 -4.98 -13.01
N ILE A 196 -33.67 -6.03 -13.73
CA ILE A 196 -32.34 -6.66 -13.55
C ILE A 196 -31.21 -5.65 -13.86
N LEU A 197 -31.35 -4.85 -14.91
CA LEU A 197 -30.37 -3.81 -15.27
C LEU A 197 -30.30 -2.71 -14.20
N LEU A 198 -31.45 -2.25 -13.68
CA LEU A 198 -31.49 -1.27 -12.60
C LEU A 198 -30.80 -1.81 -11.34
N GLN A 199 -31.09 -3.06 -10.98
CA GLN A 199 -30.44 -3.75 -9.86
C GLN A 199 -28.92 -3.90 -10.07
N LYS A 200 -28.47 -4.19 -11.30
CA LYS A 200 -27.05 -4.22 -11.66
C LYS A 200 -26.39 -2.85 -11.47
N CYS A 201 -27.06 -1.78 -11.93
CA CYS A 201 -26.61 -0.41 -11.76
C CYS A 201 -26.48 -0.05 -10.27
N HIS A 202 -27.49 -0.37 -9.47
CA HIS A 202 -27.46 -0.19 -8.02
C HIS A 202 -26.33 -0.97 -7.35
N PHE A 203 -26.10 -2.22 -7.77
CA PHE A 203 -24.99 -3.02 -7.28
C PHE A 203 -23.64 -2.37 -7.57
N ILE A 204 -23.42 -1.89 -8.79
CA ILE A 204 -22.19 -1.17 -9.18
C ILE A 204 -22.02 0.11 -8.34
N ILE A 205 -23.07 0.90 -8.14
CA ILE A 205 -23.04 2.11 -7.30
C ILE A 205 -22.62 1.75 -5.86
N ARG A 206 -23.23 0.73 -5.26
CA ARG A 206 -22.90 0.23 -3.91
C ARG A 206 -21.44 -0.23 -3.78
N LYS A 207 -20.85 -0.74 -4.87
CA LYS A 207 -19.44 -1.16 -4.91
C LYS A 207 -18.45 0.01 -4.97
N ILE A 208 -18.85 1.12 -5.60
CA ILE A 208 -17.99 2.30 -5.80
C ILE A 208 -18.10 3.26 -4.60
N LYS A 209 -19.33 3.56 -4.16
CA LYS A 209 -19.61 4.47 -3.04
C LYS A 209 -20.25 3.68 -1.89
N GLN A 210 -19.62 3.71 -0.72
CA GLN A 210 -20.17 3.09 0.49
C GLN A 210 -20.90 4.07 1.40
N THR A 211 -20.60 5.37 1.29
CA THR A 211 -21.19 6.43 2.10
C THR A 211 -22.35 7.10 1.36
N PRO A 212 -23.36 7.64 2.07
CA PRO A 212 -24.42 8.44 1.46
C PRO A 212 -23.88 9.64 0.68
N PHE A 213 -24.55 10.01 -0.41
CA PHE A 213 -24.20 11.19 -1.20
C PHE A 213 -25.43 11.83 -1.83
N TYR A 214 -25.36 13.13 -2.07
CA TYR A 214 -26.40 13.89 -2.76
C TYR A 214 -26.14 13.93 -4.26
N CYS A 215 -27.19 13.73 -5.05
CA CYS A 215 -27.17 13.85 -6.50
C CYS A 215 -28.21 14.90 -6.92
N ASN A 216 -27.84 15.80 -7.83
CA ASN A 216 -28.79 16.71 -8.46
C ASN A 216 -29.27 16.08 -9.77
N ILE A 217 -30.56 15.77 -9.83
CA ILE A 217 -31.25 15.18 -10.96
C ILE A 217 -32.28 16.19 -11.41
N GLU A 218 -32.02 16.85 -12.55
CA GLU A 218 -32.95 17.80 -13.17
C GLU A 218 -33.49 18.87 -12.20
N SER A 219 -32.61 19.42 -11.35
CA SER A 219 -32.92 20.43 -10.32
C SER A 219 -33.58 19.87 -9.04
N THR A 220 -33.72 18.56 -8.91
CA THR A 220 -34.13 17.88 -7.69
C THR A 220 -32.92 17.25 -7.01
N VAL A 221 -32.72 17.54 -5.72
CA VAL A 221 -31.66 16.93 -4.94
C VAL A 221 -32.16 15.63 -4.30
N GLU A 222 -31.62 14.49 -4.75
CA GLU A 222 -31.87 13.17 -4.18
C GLU A 222 -30.71 12.80 -3.24
N LEU A 223 -31.01 12.26 -2.06
CA LEU A 223 -30.03 11.59 -1.21
C LEU A 223 -30.01 10.10 -1.55
N ILE A 224 -28.88 9.60 -2.04
CA ILE A 224 -28.68 8.20 -2.32
C ILE A 224 -27.90 7.57 -1.15
N ILE A 225 -28.45 6.49 -0.58
CA ILE A 225 -27.80 5.71 0.49
C ILE A 225 -27.41 4.34 -0.09
N PRO A 226 -26.17 4.14 -0.58
CA PRO A 226 -25.79 2.97 -1.39
C PRO A 226 -26.03 1.61 -0.74
N MET A 227 -25.92 1.53 0.59
CA MET A 227 -26.13 0.29 1.34
C MET A 227 -27.59 -0.11 1.48
N GLU A 228 -28.53 0.83 1.30
CA GLU A 228 -29.97 0.61 1.43
C GLU A 228 -30.66 0.44 0.06
N ILE A 229 -29.94 0.68 -1.03
CA ILE A 229 -30.50 0.54 -2.38
C ILE A 229 -30.82 -0.93 -2.67
N ASN A 230 -31.99 -1.18 -3.25
CA ASN A 230 -32.39 -2.51 -3.70
C ASN A 230 -31.52 -2.98 -4.88
N ILE A 231 -30.76 -4.06 -4.64
CA ILE A 231 -29.92 -4.73 -5.64
C ILE A 231 -30.49 -6.09 -6.09
N GLY A 232 -31.68 -6.47 -5.60
CA GLY A 232 -32.42 -7.67 -5.97
C GLY A 232 -31.56 -8.94 -6.06
N SER A 233 -31.56 -9.60 -7.22
CA SER A 233 -30.88 -10.88 -7.42
C SER A 233 -29.35 -10.79 -7.26
N TYR A 234 -28.76 -9.59 -7.34
CA TYR A 234 -27.32 -9.39 -7.11
C TYR A 234 -26.92 -9.53 -5.63
N GLU A 235 -27.86 -9.56 -4.69
CA GLU A 235 -27.58 -9.82 -3.26
C GLU A 235 -26.94 -11.20 -3.05
N GLY A 236 -27.15 -12.15 -3.97
CA GLY A 236 -26.45 -13.46 -3.97
C GLY A 236 -24.93 -13.31 -3.98
N PHE A 237 -24.39 -12.32 -4.69
CA PHE A 237 -22.96 -12.06 -4.72
C PHE A 237 -22.42 -11.48 -3.39
N ILE A 238 -23.27 -10.88 -2.54
CA ILE A 238 -22.88 -10.26 -1.25
C ILE A 238 -23.01 -11.24 -0.09
N LYS A 239 -24.11 -12.01 -0.02
CA LYS A 239 -24.39 -12.97 1.06
C LYS A 239 -23.27 -13.99 1.28
N GLU A 240 -22.45 -14.19 0.28
CA GLU A 240 -21.35 -15.15 0.30
C GLU A 240 -20.02 -14.55 0.80
N GLU A 241 -19.97 -13.32 1.35
CA GLU A 241 -18.77 -12.81 2.02
C GLU A 241 -18.48 -13.51 3.36
N CYS A 242 -17.20 -13.78 3.66
CA CYS A 242 -16.77 -14.38 4.93
C CYS A 242 -16.64 -13.33 6.04
N ASN A 243 -17.66 -13.22 6.89
CA ASN A 243 -17.71 -12.24 7.98
C ASN A 243 -17.66 -12.85 9.40
N SER A 244 -17.53 -14.18 9.53
CA SER A 244 -17.55 -14.88 10.81
C SER A 244 -16.54 -16.04 10.85
N ALA A 245 -16.14 -16.44 12.07
CA ALA A 245 -15.22 -17.56 12.26
C ALA A 245 -15.84 -18.89 11.80
N SER A 246 -17.14 -19.10 12.03
CA SER A 246 -17.85 -20.28 11.55
C SER A 246 -17.84 -20.36 10.01
N LYS A 247 -18.04 -19.23 9.32
CA LYS A 247 -17.94 -19.22 7.86
C LYS A 247 -16.51 -19.51 7.38
N ALA A 248 -15.50 -19.01 8.09
CA ALA A 248 -14.11 -19.29 7.77
C ALA A 248 -13.78 -20.79 7.90
N GLU A 249 -14.36 -21.48 8.88
CA GLU A 249 -14.21 -22.93 9.05
C GLU A 249 -14.88 -23.71 7.90
N GLU A 250 -16.09 -23.33 7.47
CA GLU A 250 -16.73 -23.91 6.29
C GLU A 250 -15.86 -23.80 5.02
N LEU A 251 -15.26 -22.63 4.79
CA LEU A 251 -14.37 -22.40 3.64
C LEU A 251 -13.10 -23.23 3.75
N LEU A 252 -12.57 -23.42 4.96
CA LEU A 252 -11.42 -24.28 5.20
C LEU A 252 -11.75 -25.76 4.93
N ILE A 253 -12.94 -26.22 5.31
CA ILE A 253 -13.44 -27.57 5.00
C ILE A 253 -13.55 -27.75 3.47
N ASP A 254 -14.09 -26.76 2.75
CA ASP A 254 -14.16 -26.80 1.29
C ASP A 254 -12.77 -26.90 0.66
N ILE A 255 -11.80 -26.08 1.11
CA ILE A 255 -10.40 -26.10 0.64
C ILE A 255 -9.74 -27.48 0.86
N ASN A 256 -10.06 -28.15 1.95
CA ASN A 256 -9.57 -29.50 2.25
C ASN A 256 -10.29 -30.60 1.45
N GLY A 257 -11.36 -30.26 0.74
CA GLY A 257 -12.12 -31.15 -0.10
C GLY A 257 -11.37 -31.57 -1.37
N LYS A 258 -11.98 -32.47 -2.14
CA LYS A 258 -11.38 -33.03 -3.37
C LYS A 258 -11.32 -32.01 -4.51
N ASN A 259 -12.36 -31.18 -4.63
CA ASN A 259 -12.53 -30.18 -5.69
C ASN A 259 -12.97 -28.86 -5.05
N PRO A 260 -12.06 -28.15 -4.36
CA PRO A 260 -12.40 -26.91 -3.66
C PRO A 260 -12.77 -25.80 -4.65
N ASN A 261 -13.68 -24.91 -4.24
CA ASN A 261 -14.03 -23.73 -5.02
C ASN A 261 -12.91 -22.69 -4.95
N MET A 262 -12.57 -22.05 -6.07
CA MET A 262 -11.51 -21.02 -6.09
C MET A 262 -11.86 -19.83 -5.19
N LYS A 263 -13.14 -19.51 -5.10
CA LYS A 263 -13.71 -18.51 -4.21
C LYS A 263 -13.38 -18.75 -2.75
N SER A 264 -13.36 -20.01 -2.29
CA SER A 264 -13.08 -20.35 -0.90
C SER A 264 -11.69 -19.89 -0.48
N PHE A 265 -10.69 -20.08 -1.35
CA PHE A 265 -9.33 -19.59 -1.12
C PHE A 265 -9.29 -18.07 -0.96
N VAL A 266 -9.96 -17.34 -1.87
CA VAL A 266 -9.94 -15.88 -1.87
C VAL A 266 -10.61 -15.31 -0.62
N LEU A 267 -11.81 -15.81 -0.29
CA LEU A 267 -12.57 -15.33 0.87
C LEU A 267 -11.88 -15.67 2.18
N LEU A 268 -11.36 -16.89 2.33
CA LEU A 268 -10.65 -17.29 3.54
C LEU A 268 -9.36 -16.48 3.72
N MET A 269 -8.60 -16.27 2.64
CA MET A 269 -7.39 -15.46 2.68
C MET A 269 -7.68 -13.99 3.03
N LYS A 270 -8.75 -13.41 2.46
CA LYS A 270 -9.24 -12.07 2.80
C LYS A 270 -9.62 -11.99 4.28
N TYR A 271 -10.37 -12.97 4.79
CA TYR A 271 -10.78 -13.05 6.19
C TYR A 271 -9.58 -13.16 7.13
N TYR A 272 -8.63 -14.05 6.85
CA TYR A 272 -7.41 -14.21 7.63
C TYR A 272 -6.58 -12.93 7.68
N LYS A 273 -6.34 -12.30 6.53
CA LYS A 273 -5.60 -11.03 6.46
C LYS A 273 -6.26 -9.90 7.28
N GLN A 274 -7.58 -9.92 7.46
CA GLN A 274 -8.32 -8.88 8.18
C GLN A 274 -8.46 -9.15 9.68
N ASN A 275 -8.61 -10.42 10.08
CA ASN A 275 -9.04 -10.78 11.44
C ASN A 275 -7.95 -11.44 12.28
N LEU A 276 -6.91 -12.01 11.67
CA LEU A 276 -5.80 -12.61 12.41
C LEU A 276 -4.86 -11.51 12.93
N THR A 277 -4.28 -11.74 14.10
CA THR A 277 -3.45 -10.76 14.80
C THR A 277 -2.06 -11.29 15.14
N ASP A 278 -1.93 -12.60 15.35
CA ASP A 278 -0.72 -13.19 15.90
C ASP A 278 0.27 -13.56 14.81
N LYS A 279 1.57 -13.40 15.08
CA LYS A 279 2.62 -13.78 14.12
C LYS A 279 2.54 -15.26 13.72
N SER A 280 2.14 -16.15 14.63
CA SER A 280 1.98 -17.59 14.37
C SER A 280 0.83 -17.91 13.41
N ASP A 281 -0.12 -17.00 13.22
CA ASP A 281 -1.22 -17.19 12.28
C ASP A 281 -0.77 -17.19 10.82
N ILE A 282 0.47 -16.77 10.54
CA ILE A 282 1.07 -16.86 9.20
C ILE A 282 1.03 -18.29 8.66
N ASP A 283 1.10 -19.31 9.51
CA ASP A 283 1.07 -20.72 9.11
C ASP A 283 -0.30 -21.13 8.54
N LYS A 284 -1.39 -20.52 9.03
CA LYS A 284 -2.74 -20.72 8.47
C LYS A 284 -2.83 -20.16 7.06
N MET A 285 -2.22 -19.00 6.81
CA MET A 285 -2.17 -18.40 5.48
C MET A 285 -1.24 -19.19 4.55
N SER A 286 -0.10 -19.66 5.05
CA SER A 286 0.81 -20.57 4.32
C SER A 286 0.10 -21.84 3.87
N PHE A 287 -0.75 -22.42 4.72
CA PHE A 287 -1.54 -23.60 4.38
C PHE A 287 -2.46 -23.35 3.17
N VAL A 288 -3.27 -22.29 3.22
CA VAL A 288 -4.18 -21.92 2.12
C VAL A 288 -3.41 -21.67 0.82
N LEU A 289 -2.27 -20.98 0.91
CA LEU A 289 -1.42 -20.67 -0.23
C LEU A 289 -0.80 -21.93 -0.85
N ASN A 290 -0.33 -22.87 -0.03
CA ASN A 290 0.23 -24.13 -0.51
C ASN A 290 -0.82 -24.99 -1.21
N GLN A 291 -2.03 -25.10 -0.65
CA GLN A 291 -3.14 -25.84 -1.27
C GLN A 291 -3.49 -25.26 -2.65
N PHE A 292 -3.64 -23.94 -2.74
CA PHE A 292 -3.90 -23.28 -4.02
C PHE A 292 -2.72 -23.46 -5.00
N SER A 293 -1.48 -23.36 -4.52
CA SER A 293 -0.28 -23.51 -5.36
C SER A 293 -0.21 -24.87 -6.03
N ASN A 294 -0.60 -25.94 -5.33
CA ASN A 294 -0.66 -27.29 -5.89
C ASN A 294 -1.69 -27.37 -7.03
N ILE A 295 -2.90 -26.82 -6.81
CA ILE A 295 -3.95 -26.78 -7.83
C ILE A 295 -3.50 -25.94 -9.04
N TYR A 296 -2.90 -24.77 -8.78
CA TYR A 296 -2.41 -23.87 -9.81
C TYR A 296 -1.33 -24.55 -10.67
N GLN A 297 -0.38 -25.28 -10.07
CA GLN A 297 0.64 -26.03 -10.81
C GLN A 297 0.02 -27.09 -11.73
N ILE A 298 -0.90 -27.91 -11.20
CA ILE A 298 -1.60 -28.93 -11.99
C ILE A 298 -2.35 -28.29 -13.18
N LYS A 299 -3.06 -27.18 -12.94
CA LYS A 299 -3.79 -26.46 -13.99
C LYS A 299 -2.86 -25.82 -15.01
N ARG A 300 -1.73 -25.26 -14.57
CA ARG A 300 -0.74 -24.59 -15.41
C ARG A 300 -0.12 -25.51 -16.46
N ASP A 301 0.05 -26.79 -16.12
CA ASP A 301 0.64 -27.78 -17.02
C ASP A 301 -0.37 -28.34 -18.04
N THR A 302 -1.64 -27.93 -17.98
CA THR A 302 -2.66 -28.34 -18.95
C THR A 302 -2.56 -27.58 -20.25
N LYS A 303 -2.94 -28.23 -21.36
CA LYS A 303 -3.02 -27.58 -22.69
C LYS A 303 -3.94 -26.35 -22.69
N ALA A 304 -5.07 -26.42 -21.97
CA ALA A 304 -6.03 -25.32 -21.84
C ALA A 304 -5.39 -24.05 -21.24
N PHE A 305 -4.42 -24.20 -20.34
CA PHE A 305 -3.72 -23.07 -19.73
C PHE A 305 -2.56 -22.55 -20.61
N ILE A 306 -1.79 -23.47 -21.21
CA ILE A 306 -0.65 -23.15 -22.07
C ILE A 306 -1.11 -22.45 -23.34
N SER A 307 -2.08 -23.04 -24.03
CA SER A 307 -2.64 -22.58 -25.31
C SER A 307 -4.18 -22.65 -25.25
N PRO A 308 -4.83 -21.64 -24.63
CA PRO A 308 -6.29 -21.55 -24.61
C PRO A 308 -6.87 -21.64 -26.01
N SER A 309 -7.91 -22.46 -26.16
CA SER A 309 -8.57 -22.75 -27.43
C SER A 309 -9.92 -22.03 -27.58
N ASN A 310 -10.45 -21.48 -26.49
CA ASN A 310 -11.75 -20.81 -26.42
C ASN A 310 -11.76 -19.71 -25.35
N SER A 311 -12.81 -18.87 -25.37
CA SER A 311 -12.95 -17.72 -24.48
C SER A 311 -13.01 -18.08 -22.98
N ILE A 312 -13.58 -19.25 -22.63
CA ILE A 312 -13.65 -19.71 -21.23
C ILE A 312 -12.24 -20.02 -20.72
N GLU A 313 -11.44 -20.74 -21.51
CA GLU A 313 -10.07 -21.07 -21.14
C GLU A 313 -9.19 -19.83 -21.01
N GLU A 314 -9.37 -18.82 -21.86
CA GLU A 314 -8.70 -17.51 -21.75
C GLU A 314 -9.09 -16.80 -20.44
N TYR A 315 -10.39 -16.75 -20.14
CA TYR A 315 -10.94 -16.14 -18.94
C TYR A 315 -10.43 -16.84 -17.66
N ASP A 316 -10.52 -18.16 -17.60
CA ASP A 316 -10.14 -18.96 -16.44
C ASP A 316 -8.62 -18.94 -16.20
N LYS A 317 -7.81 -18.90 -17.27
CA LYS A 317 -6.37 -18.69 -17.16
C LYS A 317 -6.06 -17.37 -16.47
N PHE A 318 -6.70 -16.28 -16.91
CA PHE A 318 -6.52 -14.97 -16.29
C PHE A 318 -7.01 -14.97 -14.84
N SER A 319 -8.17 -15.58 -14.56
CA SER A 319 -8.71 -15.73 -13.21
C SER A 319 -7.70 -16.41 -12.29
N LEU A 320 -7.20 -17.60 -12.64
CA LEU A 320 -6.24 -18.34 -11.82
C LEU A 320 -4.95 -17.53 -11.59
N ASN A 321 -4.45 -16.84 -12.61
CA ASN A 321 -3.31 -15.94 -12.50
C ASN A 321 -3.56 -14.79 -11.52
N SER A 322 -4.74 -14.17 -11.58
CA SER A 322 -5.12 -13.06 -10.71
C SER A 322 -5.30 -13.50 -9.26
N ILE A 323 -5.94 -14.66 -9.03
CA ILE A 323 -6.12 -15.25 -7.69
C ILE A 323 -4.75 -15.59 -7.09
N PHE A 324 -3.86 -16.21 -7.87
CA PHE A 324 -2.52 -16.55 -7.39
C PHE A 324 -1.77 -15.32 -6.88
N ASN A 325 -1.79 -14.23 -7.66
CA ASN A 325 -1.23 -12.95 -7.24
C ASN A 325 -1.91 -12.41 -5.98
N PHE A 326 -3.24 -12.40 -5.94
CA PHE A 326 -4.00 -11.92 -4.79
C PHE A 326 -3.65 -12.64 -3.49
N LEU A 327 -3.56 -13.98 -3.51
CA LEU A 327 -3.24 -14.78 -2.33
C LEU A 327 -1.84 -14.46 -1.78
N HIS A 328 -0.83 -14.37 -2.66
CA HIS A 328 0.51 -13.96 -2.27
C HIS A 328 0.54 -12.53 -1.72
N ASN A 329 -0.27 -11.62 -2.27
CA ASN A 329 -0.33 -10.24 -1.83
C ASN A 329 -1.00 -10.12 -0.44
N CYS A 330 -2.03 -10.90 -0.17
CA CYS A 330 -2.64 -11.00 1.16
C CYS A 330 -1.65 -11.56 2.18
N TYR A 331 -0.95 -12.65 1.84
CA TYR A 331 0.09 -13.24 2.67
C TYR A 331 1.19 -12.22 3.00
N PHE A 332 1.74 -11.55 1.99
CA PHE A 332 2.80 -10.56 2.18
C PHE A 332 2.32 -9.34 2.98
N SER A 333 1.10 -8.85 2.73
CA SER A 333 0.51 -7.77 3.52
C SER A 333 0.37 -8.13 4.99
N PHE A 334 0.00 -9.38 5.32
CA PHE A 334 -0.05 -9.84 6.71
C PHE A 334 1.36 -9.95 7.28
N TYR A 335 2.27 -10.56 6.55
CA TYR A 335 3.66 -10.77 6.95
C TYR A 335 4.37 -9.47 7.31
N THR A 336 4.28 -8.44 6.45
CA THR A 336 4.93 -7.14 6.71
C THR A 336 4.30 -6.35 7.84
N GLN A 337 3.00 -6.55 8.11
CA GLN A 337 2.27 -5.82 9.14
C GLN A 337 2.35 -6.47 10.53
N LYS A 338 2.44 -7.80 10.60
CA LYS A 338 2.28 -8.59 11.84
C LYS A 338 3.51 -9.37 12.26
N CYS A 339 4.41 -9.72 11.33
CA CYS A 339 5.56 -10.59 11.64
C CYS A 339 6.87 -9.83 11.91
N GLU A 340 6.86 -8.50 11.77
CA GLU A 340 8.01 -7.58 11.94
C GLU A 340 9.28 -8.04 11.19
N PRO A 341 9.21 -8.21 9.86
CA PRO A 341 10.36 -8.69 9.09
C PRO A 341 11.46 -7.64 8.98
N ASN A 342 12.71 -8.10 8.89
CA ASN A 342 13.85 -7.24 8.54
C ASN A 342 13.92 -7.00 7.02
N LEU A 343 14.80 -6.07 6.60
CA LEU A 343 14.96 -5.71 5.18
C LEU A 343 15.21 -6.92 4.27
N LYS A 344 16.10 -7.85 4.68
CA LYS A 344 16.43 -9.03 3.88
C LYS A 344 15.19 -9.90 3.65
N GLN A 345 14.41 -10.14 4.70
CA GLN A 345 13.17 -10.91 4.61
C GLN A 345 12.13 -10.23 3.71
N ILE A 346 12.01 -8.90 3.79
CA ILE A 346 11.13 -8.12 2.90
C ILE A 346 11.59 -8.28 1.45
N LYS A 347 12.89 -8.14 1.15
CA LYS A 347 13.47 -8.29 -0.19
C LYS A 347 13.21 -9.69 -0.76
N ASP A 348 13.45 -10.74 0.03
CA ASP A 348 13.27 -12.12 -0.42
C ASP A 348 11.80 -12.41 -0.78
N GLN A 349 10.86 -11.99 0.07
CA GLN A 349 9.41 -12.17 -0.18
C GLN A 349 8.92 -11.31 -1.35
N LEU A 350 9.38 -10.06 -1.47
CA LEU A 350 9.00 -9.17 -2.57
C LEU A 350 9.52 -9.70 -3.92
N ARG A 351 10.78 -10.17 -3.99
CA ARG A 351 11.34 -10.79 -5.19
C ARG A 351 10.57 -12.04 -5.62
N HIS A 352 10.08 -12.82 -4.66
CA HIS A 352 9.21 -13.95 -4.97
C HIS A 352 7.91 -13.49 -5.65
N ILE A 353 7.28 -12.41 -5.16
CA ILE A 353 6.10 -11.81 -5.78
C ILE A 353 6.43 -11.22 -7.16
N GLU A 354 7.56 -10.52 -7.31
CA GLU A 354 8.01 -9.98 -8.61
C GLU A 354 8.12 -11.10 -9.66
N ASN A 355 8.68 -12.26 -9.29
CA ASN A 355 8.75 -13.43 -10.18
C ASN A 355 7.36 -13.98 -10.54
N ILE A 356 6.42 -13.96 -9.59
CA ILE A 356 5.04 -14.37 -9.85
C ILE A 356 4.37 -13.40 -10.83
N GLN A 357 4.47 -12.09 -10.59
CA GLN A 357 3.89 -11.07 -11.47
C GLN A 357 4.49 -11.13 -12.88
N ALA A 358 5.80 -11.35 -13.00
CA ALA A 358 6.46 -11.54 -14.29
C ALA A 358 5.94 -12.78 -15.03
N ARG A 359 5.66 -13.86 -14.31
CA ARG A 359 5.15 -15.11 -14.87
C ARG A 359 3.67 -15.05 -15.26
N THR A 360 2.85 -14.34 -14.48
CA THR A 360 1.40 -14.23 -14.73
C THR A 360 1.04 -13.06 -15.63
N GLY A 361 1.92 -12.07 -15.78
CA GLY A 361 1.65 -10.80 -16.45
C GLY A 361 0.75 -9.84 -15.66
N VAL A 362 0.39 -10.16 -14.42
CA VAL A 362 -0.50 -9.33 -13.58
C VAL A 362 0.35 -8.40 -12.73
N LYS A 363 0.43 -7.10 -13.10
CA LYS A 363 1.27 -6.12 -12.38
C LYS A 363 0.50 -5.42 -11.26
N ASN A 364 0.36 -6.08 -10.11
CA ASN A 364 -0.36 -5.53 -8.97
C ASN A 364 0.52 -4.54 -8.18
N PHE A 365 0.02 -3.32 -7.94
CA PHE A 365 0.72 -2.28 -7.18
C PHE A 365 0.79 -2.55 -5.65
N HIS A 366 -0.15 -3.32 -5.09
CA HIS A 366 -0.34 -3.45 -3.64
C HIS A 366 0.88 -4.06 -2.90
N PRO A 367 1.61 -5.06 -3.43
CA PRO A 367 2.84 -5.55 -2.80
C PRO A 367 3.89 -4.47 -2.63
N TYR A 368 4.09 -3.63 -3.65
CA TYR A 368 5.05 -2.53 -3.58
C TYR A 368 4.61 -1.50 -2.53
N GLU A 369 3.31 -1.21 -2.41
CA GLU A 369 2.76 -0.37 -1.33
C GLU A 369 3.19 -0.89 0.05
N LYS A 370 2.98 -2.19 0.29
CA LYS A 370 3.27 -2.83 1.59
C LYS A 370 4.75 -3.01 1.86
N ALA A 371 5.56 -3.16 0.82
CA ALA A 371 7.00 -3.15 0.95
C ALA A 371 7.51 -1.76 1.33
N ILE A 372 7.03 -0.69 0.68
CA ILE A 372 7.40 0.71 1.01
C ILE A 372 7.06 1.01 2.46
N GLU A 373 5.82 0.72 2.90
CA GLU A 373 5.39 0.90 4.30
C GLU A 373 6.31 0.16 5.28
N ALA A 374 6.73 -1.06 4.95
CA ALA A 374 7.59 -1.88 5.82
C ALA A 374 9.04 -1.40 5.85
N ILE A 375 9.58 -0.98 4.71
CA ILE A 375 10.95 -0.46 4.59
C ILE A 375 11.06 0.88 5.31
N ILE A 376 10.08 1.76 5.18
CA ILE A 376 10.00 3.03 5.95
C ILE A 376 10.10 2.75 7.45
N LYS A 377 9.29 1.82 7.98
CA LYS A 377 9.36 1.43 9.40
C LYS A 377 10.73 0.88 9.80
N CYS A 378 11.36 0.09 8.93
CA CYS A 378 12.71 -0.44 9.15
C CYS A 378 13.78 0.67 9.21
N ILE A 379 13.63 1.73 8.42
CA ILE A 379 14.52 2.91 8.44
C ILE A 379 14.29 3.71 9.72
N GLU A 380 13.05 4.05 10.03
CA GLU A 380 12.68 4.82 11.22
C GLU A 380 13.17 4.16 12.51
N PHE A 381 12.96 2.85 12.63
CA PHE A 381 13.46 2.07 13.76
C PHE A 381 15.00 2.09 13.85
N HIS A 382 15.70 2.13 12.72
CA HIS A 382 17.16 2.14 12.70
C HIS A 382 17.74 3.51 13.09
N ILE A 383 17.16 4.60 12.56
CA ILE A 383 17.53 5.99 12.91
C ILE A 383 17.29 6.27 14.41
N GLY A 384 16.28 5.61 15.01
CA GLY A 384 15.98 5.75 16.44
C GLY A 384 17.02 5.16 17.39
N LYS A 385 18.05 4.45 16.91
CA LYS A 385 19.10 3.86 17.76
C LYS A 385 20.27 4.84 17.93
N ASP A 386 20.85 4.92 19.12
CA ASP A 386 21.98 5.83 19.42
C ASP A 386 23.27 5.49 18.65
N ASN A 387 23.45 4.24 18.24
CA ASN A 387 24.57 3.78 17.43
C ASN A 387 24.07 2.86 16.33
N PHE A 388 23.89 3.41 15.12
CA PHE A 388 23.47 2.66 13.94
C PHE A 388 24.62 2.57 12.91
N ASP A 389 24.52 1.55 12.06
CA ASP A 389 25.44 1.33 10.93
C ASP A 389 24.95 2.10 9.71
N ASP A 390 25.76 3.05 9.27
CA ASP A 390 25.45 3.96 8.16
C ASP A 390 25.26 3.18 6.84
N ARG A 391 26.01 2.08 6.62
CA ARG A 391 25.88 1.24 5.42
C ARG A 391 24.53 0.53 5.36
N LEU A 392 24.03 0.07 6.51
CA LEU A 392 22.73 -0.59 6.62
C LEU A 392 21.56 0.38 6.47
N ILE A 393 21.78 1.69 6.65
CA ILE A 393 20.77 2.71 6.32
C ILE A 393 20.76 2.95 4.81
N GLU A 394 21.92 3.09 4.18
CA GLU A 394 21.99 3.35 2.75
C GLU A 394 21.37 2.21 1.93
N ASP A 395 21.61 0.93 2.27
CA ASP A 395 20.95 -0.22 1.63
C ASP A 395 19.41 -0.17 1.77
N LYS A 396 18.89 0.34 2.89
CA LYS A 396 17.44 0.53 3.08
C LYS A 396 16.89 1.66 2.21
N LEU A 397 17.61 2.78 2.11
CA LEU A 397 17.20 3.93 1.28
C LEU A 397 17.26 3.58 -0.21
N GLU A 398 18.28 2.84 -0.64
CA GLU A 398 18.41 2.36 -2.01
C GLU A 398 17.27 1.40 -2.37
N GLU A 399 16.97 0.44 -1.48
CA GLU A 399 15.84 -0.46 -1.67
C GLU A 399 14.50 0.28 -1.68
N LEU A 400 14.31 1.27 -0.79
CA LEU A 400 13.11 2.12 -0.78
C LEU A 400 12.92 2.82 -2.13
N ASN A 401 13.99 3.37 -2.69
CA ASN A 401 13.94 4.05 -3.99
C ASN A 401 13.58 3.08 -5.13
N ARG A 402 14.18 1.88 -5.14
CA ARG A 402 13.85 0.84 -6.12
C ARG A 402 12.37 0.45 -6.07
N VAL A 403 11.83 0.23 -4.87
CA VAL A 403 10.44 -0.22 -4.70
C VAL A 403 9.44 0.89 -5.04
N ILE A 404 9.76 2.17 -4.79
CA ILE A 404 8.92 3.30 -5.22
C ILE A 404 8.79 3.36 -6.74
N LEU A 405 9.88 3.16 -7.49
CA LEU A 405 9.84 3.11 -8.96
C LEU A 405 8.96 1.95 -9.46
N LEU A 406 9.08 0.78 -8.83
CA LEU A 406 8.22 -0.36 -9.17
C LEU A 406 6.75 -0.12 -8.84
N TYR A 407 6.45 0.61 -7.75
CA TYR A 407 5.09 1.03 -7.44
C TYR A 407 4.52 1.94 -8.53
N GLU A 408 5.31 2.91 -9.03
CA GLU A 408 4.91 3.81 -10.11
C GLU A 408 4.63 3.05 -11.42
N GLU A 409 5.51 2.13 -11.82
CA GLU A 409 5.30 1.27 -12.99
C GLU A 409 4.03 0.41 -12.86
N ALA A 410 3.82 -0.19 -11.68
CA ALA A 410 2.64 -1.01 -11.41
C ALA A 410 1.36 -0.16 -11.33
N TYR A 411 1.44 1.08 -10.85
CA TYR A 411 0.34 2.04 -10.83
C TYR A 411 -0.12 2.37 -12.26
N GLU A 412 0.81 2.74 -13.15
CA GLU A 412 0.48 3.09 -14.53
C GLU A 412 -0.14 1.90 -15.28
N TRP A 413 0.46 0.70 -15.13
CA TRP A 413 -0.13 -0.51 -15.69
C TRP A 413 -1.53 -0.78 -15.13
N SER A 414 -1.71 -0.64 -13.81
CA SER A 414 -3.01 -0.89 -13.17
C SER A 414 -4.08 0.06 -13.68
N LYS A 415 -3.73 1.34 -13.84
CA LYS A 415 -4.61 2.39 -14.35
C LYS A 415 -4.99 2.14 -15.80
N SER A 416 -4.05 1.77 -16.66
CA SER A 416 -4.32 1.50 -18.08
C SER A 416 -5.17 0.24 -18.30
N HIS A 417 -5.02 -0.78 -17.45
CA HIS A 417 -5.75 -2.06 -17.56
C HIS A 417 -7.02 -2.12 -16.66
N GLN A 418 -7.36 -1.01 -16.00
CA GLN A 418 -8.49 -0.91 -15.06
C GLN A 418 -8.47 -2.06 -14.02
N PHE A 419 -7.30 -2.33 -13.46
CA PHE A 419 -6.96 -3.53 -12.71
C PHE A 419 -8.01 -3.97 -11.66
N PHE A 420 -8.27 -5.28 -11.60
CA PHE A 420 -9.00 -5.92 -10.51
C PHE A 420 -8.05 -6.77 -9.69
N PRO A 421 -8.04 -6.67 -8.34
CA PRO A 421 -7.13 -7.46 -7.51
C PRO A 421 -7.19 -8.96 -7.78
N PHE A 422 -8.38 -9.48 -8.07
CA PHE A 422 -8.64 -10.84 -8.54
C PHE A 422 -9.96 -10.90 -9.29
N GLN A 423 -10.15 -11.99 -10.04
CA GLN A 423 -11.39 -12.38 -10.69
C GLN A 423 -11.57 -13.89 -10.50
N LEU A 424 -12.79 -14.36 -10.27
CA LEU A 424 -13.09 -15.78 -10.14
C LEU A 424 -13.23 -16.47 -11.51
N PRO A 425 -13.12 -17.81 -11.59
CA PRO A 425 -13.40 -18.55 -12.82
C PRO A 425 -14.81 -18.29 -13.35
N PHE A 426 -15.07 -18.62 -14.61
CA PHE A 426 -16.30 -18.23 -15.30
C PHE A 426 -17.53 -18.72 -14.55
N GLU A 427 -17.59 -20.01 -14.23
CA GLU A 427 -18.70 -20.62 -13.48
C GLU A 427 -18.88 -20.02 -12.08
N GLU A 428 -17.78 -19.70 -11.38
CA GLU A 428 -17.82 -19.09 -10.04
C GLU A 428 -18.12 -17.58 -10.07
N SER A 429 -18.13 -16.97 -11.26
CA SER A 429 -18.54 -15.58 -11.51
C SER A 429 -20.01 -15.48 -11.94
N MET A 430 -20.72 -16.62 -12.00
CA MET A 430 -22.13 -16.71 -12.32
C MET A 430 -22.99 -16.78 -11.05
N TYR A 431 -24.19 -16.23 -11.11
CA TYR A 431 -25.23 -16.44 -10.12
C TYR A 431 -26.55 -16.81 -10.79
N SER A 432 -27.22 -17.83 -10.27
CA SER A 432 -28.56 -18.24 -10.70
C SER A 432 -29.50 -18.18 -9.50
N ALA A 433 -30.36 -17.16 -9.43
CA ALA A 433 -31.40 -17.14 -8.42
C ALA A 433 -32.48 -18.17 -8.78
N SER A 434 -33.06 -18.84 -7.78
CA SER A 434 -34.15 -19.82 -7.97
C SER A 434 -35.34 -19.27 -8.75
N ASP A 435 -35.55 -17.95 -8.67
CA ASP A 435 -36.71 -17.25 -9.20
C ASP A 435 -36.36 -16.46 -10.48
N CYS A 436 -35.11 -16.50 -10.95
CA CYS A 436 -34.67 -15.82 -12.17
C CYS A 436 -34.56 -16.80 -13.33
N THR A 437 -35.23 -16.47 -14.44
CA THR A 437 -35.08 -17.18 -15.72
C THR A 437 -33.72 -16.93 -16.38
N THR A 438 -33.03 -15.86 -16.00
CA THR A 438 -31.76 -15.43 -16.59
C THR A 438 -30.61 -15.62 -15.61
N LYS A 439 -29.57 -16.35 -16.02
CA LYS A 439 -28.33 -16.44 -15.26
C LYS A 439 -27.61 -15.09 -15.31
N LEU A 440 -27.04 -14.67 -14.19
CA LEU A 440 -26.32 -13.40 -14.07
C LEU A 440 -24.82 -13.65 -14.09
N PHE A 441 -24.11 -13.01 -15.00
CA PHE A 441 -22.65 -13.04 -15.07
C PHE A 441 -22.09 -11.69 -14.61
N MET A 442 -21.12 -11.73 -13.68
CA MET A 442 -20.47 -10.50 -13.21
C MET A 442 -19.01 -10.74 -12.78
N PRO A 443 -18.04 -10.56 -13.68
CA PRO A 443 -16.61 -10.72 -13.37
C PRO A 443 -16.13 -9.80 -12.24
N SER A 444 -16.67 -8.59 -12.15
CA SER A 444 -16.30 -7.60 -11.11
C SER A 444 -16.99 -7.83 -9.76
N ALA A 445 -17.82 -8.87 -9.59
CA ALA A 445 -18.65 -9.06 -8.40
C ALA A 445 -17.87 -8.97 -7.09
N TYR A 446 -16.70 -9.61 -7.06
CA TYR A 446 -15.82 -9.67 -5.89
C TYR A 446 -14.65 -8.67 -5.96
N ALA A 447 -14.52 -7.95 -7.07
CA ALA A 447 -13.48 -6.95 -7.24
C ALA A 447 -13.73 -5.74 -6.32
N ARG A 448 -12.67 -5.14 -5.81
CA ARG A 448 -12.75 -3.90 -5.04
C ARG A 448 -12.56 -2.72 -5.98
N TYR A 449 -13.40 -1.70 -5.84
CA TYR A 449 -13.18 -0.42 -6.51
C TYR A 449 -11.84 0.21 -6.09
N ILE A 450 -11.07 0.69 -7.07
CA ILE A 450 -9.78 1.34 -6.86
C ILE A 450 -9.91 2.79 -7.33
N ASN A 451 -9.65 3.72 -6.42
CA ASN A 451 -9.51 5.13 -6.75
C ASN A 451 -8.05 5.42 -7.12
N TYR A 452 -7.78 5.63 -8.41
CA TYR A 452 -6.43 5.89 -8.91
C TYR A 452 -5.88 7.27 -8.53
N ASP A 453 -6.73 8.24 -8.21
CA ASP A 453 -6.27 9.55 -7.72
C ASP A 453 -5.69 9.39 -6.31
N THR A 454 -6.34 8.61 -5.45
CA THR A 454 -5.79 8.28 -4.12
C THR A 454 -4.46 7.53 -4.20
N LEU A 455 -4.27 6.65 -5.20
CA LEU A 455 -2.98 5.98 -5.40
C LEU A 455 -1.88 6.94 -5.88
N LYS A 456 -2.24 7.91 -6.71
CA LYS A 456 -1.32 8.97 -7.13
C LYS A 456 -0.88 9.84 -5.95
N ASP A 457 -1.83 10.24 -5.10
CA ASP A 457 -1.53 10.99 -3.88
C ASP A 457 -0.60 10.19 -2.94
N LYS A 458 -0.81 8.88 -2.83
CA LYS A 458 0.09 7.99 -2.07
C LYS A 458 1.49 7.94 -2.66
N LEU A 459 1.64 7.87 -3.98
CA LEU A 459 2.96 7.90 -4.64
C LEU A 459 3.69 9.20 -4.34
N GLU A 460 3.01 10.35 -4.42
CA GLU A 460 3.57 11.64 -4.04
C GLU A 460 3.99 11.65 -2.56
N HIS A 461 3.15 11.09 -1.68
CA HIS A 461 3.46 10.96 -0.27
C HIS A 461 4.71 10.09 -0.03
N PHE A 462 4.83 8.94 -0.70
CA PHE A 462 6.02 8.08 -0.58
C PHE A 462 7.29 8.78 -1.04
N ASN A 463 7.23 9.55 -2.12
CA ASN A 463 8.35 10.37 -2.58
C ASN A 463 8.75 11.42 -1.54
N ARG A 464 7.79 12.12 -0.93
CA ARG A 464 8.07 13.09 0.15
C ARG A 464 8.67 12.41 1.38
N SER A 465 8.13 11.25 1.78
CA SER A 465 8.62 10.47 2.92
C SER A 465 10.04 9.97 2.69
N LYS A 466 10.39 9.57 1.45
CA LYS A 466 11.77 9.22 1.08
C LYS A 466 12.75 10.38 1.32
N GLU A 467 12.44 11.57 0.81
CA GLU A 467 13.29 12.76 0.99
C GLU A 467 13.42 13.15 2.47
N TYR A 468 12.30 13.08 3.21
CA TYR A 468 12.30 13.34 4.64
C TYR A 468 13.18 12.35 5.44
N LEU A 469 13.10 11.05 5.12
CA LEU A 469 13.93 10.04 5.76
C LEU A 469 15.41 10.25 5.44
N ARG A 470 15.75 10.59 4.19
CA ARG A 470 17.13 10.90 3.80
C ARG A 470 17.69 12.06 4.62
N PHE A 471 16.94 13.17 4.70
CA PHE A 471 17.32 14.31 5.54
C PHE A 471 17.49 13.93 7.02
N ARG A 472 16.60 13.10 7.57
CA ARG A 472 16.73 12.61 8.95
C ARG A 472 17.95 11.72 9.15
N CYS A 473 18.31 10.90 8.17
CA CYS A 473 19.53 10.09 8.20
C CYS A 473 20.75 11.00 8.26
N ASP A 474 20.84 11.99 7.38
CA ASP A 474 21.96 12.95 7.34
C ASP A 474 22.12 13.66 8.69
N LEU A 475 21.02 14.18 9.26
CA LEU A 475 21.03 14.79 10.59
C LEU A 475 21.47 13.83 11.71
N SER A 476 21.08 12.56 11.63
CA SER A 476 21.46 11.57 12.63
C SER A 476 22.95 11.21 12.56
N ILE A 477 23.52 11.18 11.36
CA ILE A 477 24.96 11.00 11.13
C ILE A 477 25.72 12.20 11.70
N GLU A 478 25.30 13.42 11.36
CA GLU A 478 25.91 14.65 11.93
C GLU A 478 25.84 14.67 13.46
N ARG A 479 24.71 14.27 14.04
CA ARG A 479 24.55 14.21 15.50
C ARG A 479 25.51 13.20 16.14
N LYS A 480 25.74 12.06 15.48
CA LYS A 480 26.70 11.04 15.92
C LYS A 480 28.13 11.58 15.88
N GLU A 481 28.52 12.25 14.80
CA GLU A 481 29.81 12.91 14.66
C GLU A 481 30.02 14.00 15.72
N ILE A 482 29.03 14.87 15.95
CA ILE A 482 29.08 15.90 17.00
C ILE A 482 29.23 15.28 18.39
N THR A 483 28.53 14.17 18.65
CA THR A 483 28.61 13.47 19.94
C THR A 483 30.00 12.87 20.13
N GLN A 484 30.59 12.30 19.07
CA GLN A 484 31.95 11.80 19.08
C GLN A 484 32.97 12.92 19.32
N ILE A 485 32.86 14.03 18.60
CA ILE A 485 33.71 15.22 18.79
C ILE A 485 33.59 15.74 20.23
N LYS A 486 32.38 15.80 20.78
CA LYS A 486 32.14 16.23 22.16
C LYS A 486 32.84 15.33 23.18
N ASP A 487 32.82 14.03 22.97
CA ASP A 487 33.48 13.08 23.86
C ASP A 487 35.01 13.11 23.70
N ASP A 488 35.51 13.31 22.47
CA ASP A 488 36.93 13.56 22.21
C ASP A 488 37.42 14.84 22.90
N ILE A 489 36.66 15.94 22.84
CA ILE A 489 36.98 17.19 23.55
C ILE A 489 37.03 16.95 25.06
N LYS A 490 36.03 16.28 25.64
CA LYS A 490 36.04 15.97 27.09
C LYS A 490 37.27 15.15 27.49
N THR A 491 37.70 14.21 26.66
CA THR A 491 38.92 13.42 26.96
C THR A 491 40.19 14.26 26.81
N SER A 492 40.23 15.19 25.85
CA SER A 492 41.32 16.15 25.68
C SER A 492 41.41 17.12 26.87
N ASP A 493 40.29 17.68 27.32
CA ASP A 493 40.24 18.58 28.48
C ASP A 493 40.78 17.90 29.75
N LYS A 494 40.40 16.62 29.97
CA LYS A 494 40.94 15.82 31.08
C LYS A 494 42.47 15.71 31.02
N LYS A 495 43.03 15.45 29.83
CA LYS A 495 44.49 15.37 29.63
C LYS A 495 45.18 16.72 29.84
N ALA A 496 44.56 17.81 29.40
CA ALA A 496 45.11 19.15 29.56
C ALA A 496 45.20 19.56 31.03
N ILE A 497 44.18 19.26 31.85
CA ILE A 497 44.20 19.50 33.30
C ILE A 497 45.33 18.69 33.97
N ASP A 498 45.50 17.42 33.60
CA ASP A 498 46.58 16.59 34.13
C ASP A 498 47.97 17.18 33.78
N LEU A 499 48.13 17.71 32.57
CA LEU A 499 49.36 18.37 32.11
C LEU A 499 49.64 19.68 32.88
N ILE A 500 48.63 20.52 33.07
CA ILE A 500 48.74 21.78 33.83
C ILE A 500 49.14 21.50 35.28
N ALA A 501 48.56 20.48 35.91
CA ALA A 501 48.89 20.08 37.27
C ALA A 501 50.36 19.62 37.38
N LEU A 502 50.84 18.82 36.42
CA LEU A 502 52.23 18.38 36.35
C LEU A 502 53.22 19.55 36.16
N PHE A 503 52.92 20.47 35.25
CA PHE A 503 53.75 21.65 35.01
C PHE A 503 53.79 22.59 36.23
N THR A 504 52.64 22.84 36.85
CA THR A 504 52.55 23.67 38.06
C THR A 504 53.38 23.07 39.20
N ALA A 505 53.32 21.75 39.40
CA ALA A 505 54.12 21.06 40.41
C ALA A 505 55.63 21.17 40.12
N SER A 506 56.03 20.98 38.85
CA SER A 506 57.42 21.08 38.41
C SER A 506 58.00 22.48 38.57
N ILE A 507 57.24 23.51 38.17
CA ILE A 507 57.65 24.92 38.28
C ILE A 507 57.75 25.33 39.76
N THR A 508 56.75 24.98 40.58
CA THR A 508 56.75 25.29 42.01
C THR A 508 57.93 24.63 42.72
N PHE A 509 58.27 23.40 42.35
CA PHE A 509 59.45 22.70 42.86
C PHE A 509 60.74 23.40 42.44
N LEU A 510 60.89 23.76 41.16
CA LEU A 510 62.06 24.47 40.65
C LEU A 510 62.26 25.82 41.38
N PHE A 511 61.20 26.61 41.53
CA PHE A 511 61.25 27.87 42.27
C PHE A 511 61.55 27.64 43.75
N GLY A 512 61.02 26.58 44.36
CA GLY A 512 61.34 26.20 45.74
C GLY A 512 62.82 25.89 45.93
N ILE A 513 63.44 25.14 44.99
CA ILE A 513 64.88 24.88 44.98
C ILE A 513 65.65 26.20 44.86
N VAL A 514 65.34 27.01 43.83
CA VAL A 514 66.05 28.29 43.61
C VAL A 514 65.96 29.18 44.85
N ASN A 515 64.79 29.28 45.48
CA ASN A 515 64.59 30.08 46.68
C ASN A 515 65.43 29.57 47.87
N VAL A 516 65.51 28.25 48.07
CA VAL A 516 66.37 27.65 49.11
C VAL A 516 67.83 28.00 48.89
N PHE A 517 68.31 27.97 47.65
CA PHE A 517 69.69 28.31 47.30
C PHE A 517 69.98 29.82 47.38
N VAL A 518 69.02 30.70 47.05
CA VAL A 518 69.21 32.16 47.05
C VAL A 518 69.12 32.76 48.47
N VAL A 519 68.23 32.26 49.31
CA VAL A 519 67.99 32.81 50.67
C VAL A 519 69.04 32.32 51.67
N ASN A 520 69.60 31.12 51.50
CA ASN A 520 70.52 30.50 52.45
C ASN A 520 71.99 30.52 51.99
N ASN A 521 72.47 31.65 51.45
CA ASN A 521 73.84 31.78 50.90
C ASN A 521 74.99 31.54 51.91
N ASN A 522 74.71 31.50 53.22
CA ASN A 522 75.73 31.35 54.27
C ASN A 522 75.66 30.00 55.03
N GLN A 523 74.83 29.05 54.59
CA GLN A 523 74.69 27.73 55.23
C GLN A 523 75.63 26.69 54.65
N SER A 524 75.89 25.63 55.42
CA SER A 524 76.73 24.51 54.96
C SER A 524 76.04 23.76 53.80
N ILE A 525 76.82 23.21 52.86
CA ILE A 525 76.29 22.44 51.72
C ILE A 525 75.36 21.30 52.20
N ALA A 526 75.65 20.71 53.36
CA ALA A 526 74.83 19.67 53.97
C ALA A 526 73.42 20.15 54.37
N GLU A 527 73.27 21.37 54.89
CA GLU A 527 71.98 21.96 55.25
C GLU A 527 71.16 22.35 54.01
N LEU A 528 71.83 22.84 52.96
CA LEU A 528 71.21 23.12 51.65
C LEU A 528 70.68 21.83 51.00
N ILE A 529 71.44 20.74 51.05
CA ILE A 529 71.01 19.42 50.58
C ILE A 529 69.82 18.91 51.41
N SER A 530 69.85 19.06 52.74
CA SER A 530 68.75 18.66 53.63
C SER A 530 67.45 19.43 53.33
N ASN A 531 67.52 20.75 53.15
CA ASN A 531 66.36 21.58 52.79
C ASN A 531 65.80 21.22 51.40
N THR A 532 66.68 20.96 50.44
CA THR A 532 66.28 20.50 49.09
C THR A 532 65.62 19.12 49.15
N MET A 533 66.13 18.21 49.99
CA MET A 533 65.57 16.89 50.20
C MET A 533 64.20 16.96 50.90
N GLY A 534 64.02 17.86 51.86
CA GLY A 534 62.72 18.16 52.48
C GLY A 534 61.70 18.67 51.46
N LEU A 535 62.11 19.55 50.54
CA LEU A 535 61.27 20.02 49.43
C LEU A 535 60.88 18.86 48.48
N GLY A 536 61.82 17.95 48.20
CA GLY A 536 61.57 16.75 47.38
C GLY A 536 60.59 15.78 48.03
N ILE A 537 60.67 15.60 49.35
CA ILE A 537 59.74 14.78 50.14
C ILE A 537 58.32 15.39 50.11
N MET A 538 58.20 16.72 50.21
CA MET A 538 56.91 17.42 50.08
C MET A 538 56.31 17.30 48.66
N LEU A 539 57.15 17.35 47.61
CA LEU A 539 56.70 17.11 46.24
C LEU A 539 56.21 15.66 46.06
N ALA A 540 56.92 14.68 46.61
CA ALA A 540 56.53 13.28 46.55
C ALA A 540 55.16 13.06 47.24
N LEU A 541 54.93 13.70 48.39
CA LEU A 541 53.62 13.71 49.06
C LEU A 541 52.54 14.32 48.14
N PHE A 542 52.80 15.50 47.57
CA PHE A 542 51.87 16.15 46.65
C PHE A 542 51.49 15.24 45.48
N MET A 543 52.46 14.56 44.87
CA MET A 543 52.21 13.61 43.79
C MET A 543 51.39 12.40 44.23
N CYS A 544 51.63 11.87 45.44
CA CYS A 544 50.85 10.75 45.99
C CYS A 544 49.41 11.16 46.30
N VAL A 545 49.21 12.34 46.88
CA VAL A 545 47.87 12.90 47.15
C VAL A 545 47.15 13.22 45.84
N TYR A 546 47.85 13.77 44.85
CA TYR A 546 47.30 14.03 43.52
C TYR A 546 46.87 12.75 42.81
N LEU A 547 47.63 11.65 42.91
CA LEU A 547 47.25 10.33 42.39
C LEU A 547 45.97 9.78 43.03
N LEU A 548 45.68 10.14 44.28
CA LEU A 548 44.44 9.75 44.97
C LEU A 548 43.26 10.66 44.61
N ILE A 549 43.51 11.97 44.46
CA ILE A 549 42.46 12.99 44.30
C ILE A 549 42.06 13.20 42.83
N SER A 550 43.02 13.21 41.89
CA SER A 550 42.77 13.47 40.46
C SER A 550 41.71 12.53 39.84
N PRO A 551 41.73 11.20 40.11
CA PRO A 551 40.75 10.26 39.57
C PRO A 551 39.30 10.56 40.00
N ILE A 552 39.11 11.05 41.24
CA ILE A 552 37.80 11.30 41.84
C ILE A 552 37.27 12.68 41.43
N LEU A 553 38.10 13.72 41.59
CA LEU A 553 37.66 15.11 41.42
C LEU A 553 37.76 15.61 39.98
N ILE A 554 38.77 15.16 39.22
CA ILE A 554 39.06 15.64 37.86
C ILE A 554 38.55 14.65 36.82
N GLN A 555 38.87 13.37 36.98
CA GLN A 555 38.51 12.34 35.99
C GLN A 555 37.10 11.77 36.22
N LYS A 556 36.49 12.05 37.39
CA LYS A 556 35.15 11.61 37.84
C LYS A 556 34.91 10.10 37.66
N ILE A 557 35.87 9.29 38.10
CA ILE A 557 35.78 7.83 38.05
C ILE A 557 34.89 7.32 39.18
N ASP A 558 34.11 6.29 38.90
CA ASP A 558 33.19 5.67 39.85
C ASP A 558 33.94 5.05 41.05
N TRP A 559 33.47 5.31 42.27
CA TRP A 559 34.21 5.03 43.52
C TRP A 559 34.59 3.55 43.68
N LYS A 560 33.71 2.63 43.24
CA LYS A 560 33.94 1.18 43.32
C LYS A 560 35.03 0.71 42.34
N HIS A 561 35.06 1.28 41.14
CA HIS A 561 36.09 0.96 40.15
C HIS A 561 37.45 1.57 40.53
N PHE A 562 37.43 2.75 41.15
CA PHE A 562 38.63 3.44 41.58
C PHE A 562 39.43 2.64 42.62
N LEU A 563 38.75 2.03 43.62
CA LEU A 563 39.36 1.23 44.69
C LEU A 563 40.16 0.01 44.18
N LEU A 564 39.81 -0.55 43.03
CA LEU A 564 40.53 -1.68 42.42
C LEU A 564 41.72 -1.26 41.53
N THR A 565 41.92 0.04 41.31
CA THR A 565 42.96 0.52 40.39
C THR A 565 44.31 0.52 41.09
N GLY A 566 45.38 0.08 40.40
CA GLY A 566 46.75 0.15 40.95
C GLY A 566 47.17 1.56 41.40
N ARG A 567 46.61 2.61 40.79
CA ARG A 567 46.82 4.02 41.19
C ARG A 567 46.42 4.31 42.64
N PHE A 568 45.31 3.72 43.11
CA PHE A 568 44.85 3.89 44.49
C PHE A 568 45.80 3.20 45.48
N MET A 569 46.22 1.98 45.16
CA MET A 569 47.18 1.22 45.96
C MET A 569 48.53 1.92 46.07
N PHE A 570 49.08 2.43 44.97
CA PHE A 570 50.33 3.20 44.97
C PHE A 570 50.20 4.52 45.72
N GLY A 571 49.08 5.22 45.58
CA GLY A 571 48.83 6.48 46.30
C GLY A 571 48.78 6.29 47.82
N ILE A 572 48.04 5.27 48.30
CA ILE A 572 47.96 4.95 49.74
C ILE A 572 49.32 4.47 50.27
N LEU A 573 50.00 3.61 49.53
CA LEU A 573 51.33 3.13 49.92
C LEU A 573 52.31 4.31 50.07
N GLY A 574 52.29 5.26 49.13
CA GLY A 574 53.12 6.47 49.21
C GLY A 574 52.82 7.35 50.42
N VAL A 575 51.54 7.55 50.75
CA VAL A 575 51.12 8.30 51.95
C VAL A 575 51.52 7.57 53.24
N LEU A 576 51.39 6.24 53.28
CA LEU A 576 51.82 5.42 54.42
C LEU A 576 53.34 5.50 54.63
N ILE A 577 54.13 5.39 53.56
CA ILE A 577 55.59 5.57 53.61
C ILE A 577 55.94 6.96 54.15
N TYR A 578 55.25 7.99 53.69
CA TYR A 578 55.46 9.35 54.19
C TYR A 578 55.15 9.47 55.69
N LEU A 579 54.06 8.88 56.17
CA LEU A 579 53.71 8.87 57.59
C LEU A 579 54.77 8.12 58.43
N VAL A 580 55.34 7.03 57.92
CA VAL A 580 56.44 6.30 58.58
C VAL A 580 57.71 7.14 58.64
N VAL A 581 58.05 7.85 57.56
CA VAL A 581 59.20 8.78 57.53
C VAL A 581 59.00 9.93 58.51
N LEU A 582 57.80 10.53 58.54
CA LEU A 582 57.48 11.63 59.45
C LEU A 582 57.45 11.18 60.92
N PHE A 583 56.93 9.98 61.19
CA PHE A 583 56.96 9.37 62.52
C PHE A 583 58.39 9.10 62.99
N SER A 584 59.28 8.67 62.08
CA SER A 584 60.70 8.43 62.37
C SER A 584 61.47 9.74 62.63
N ILE A 585 61.07 10.86 62.01
CA ILE A 585 61.63 12.19 62.28
C ILE A 585 61.12 12.77 63.61
N VAL A 586 59.85 12.56 63.96
CA VAL A 586 59.24 13.10 65.19
C VAL A 586 59.55 12.27 66.44
N PHE A 587 59.65 10.94 66.32
CA PHE A 587 59.90 10.01 67.43
C PHE A 587 61.28 9.33 67.39
N GLY A 588 62.15 9.72 66.45
CA GLY A 588 63.56 9.33 66.46
C GLY A 588 64.26 9.83 67.72
N PRO A 589 65.23 9.07 68.29
CA PRO A 589 65.90 9.46 69.52
C PRO A 589 66.73 10.73 69.28
N ASN A 590 66.24 11.86 69.80
CA ASN A 590 67.02 13.07 69.94
C ASN A 590 68.16 12.81 70.95
N SER A 591 69.36 12.50 70.45
CA SER A 591 70.58 12.65 71.24
C SER A 591 71.05 14.11 71.20
N SER A 592 71.37 14.63 72.39
CA SER A 592 72.08 15.88 72.75
C SER A 592 71.34 17.22 72.73
N SER A 593 70.64 17.48 73.85
CA SER A 593 70.81 18.62 74.76
C SER A 593 71.73 19.79 74.33
N SER A 594 71.20 21.02 74.34
CA SER A 594 71.82 22.14 75.09
C SER A 594 70.80 23.19 75.54
N LYS A 595 71.03 23.70 76.75
CA LYS A 595 70.18 24.53 77.62
C LYS A 595 70.16 26.04 77.27
N VAL A 596 68.98 26.64 77.49
CA VAL A 596 68.69 27.93 78.19
C VAL A 596 69.01 29.26 77.48
N LYS A 597 67.97 30.10 77.34
CA LYS A 597 67.81 31.44 78.00
C LYS A 597 66.46 32.09 77.66
N THR A 598 65.66 32.40 78.68
CA THR A 598 64.69 33.52 78.71
C THR A 598 65.46 34.84 78.94
N PRO A 599 64.98 36.03 78.53
CA PRO A 599 63.86 36.69 79.23
C PRO A 599 62.94 37.66 78.44
N SER A 600 61.84 38.03 79.13
CA SER A 600 61.16 39.34 79.21
C SER A 600 60.16 39.86 78.15
N GLN A 601 58.99 40.21 78.71
CA GLN A 601 57.83 40.98 78.25
C GLN A 601 58.13 42.28 77.49
N VAL A 602 57.28 42.61 76.51
CA VAL A 602 56.69 43.96 76.33
C VAL A 602 55.26 43.82 75.81
N SER A 603 54.33 44.44 76.55
CA SER A 603 52.94 44.73 76.21
C SER A 603 52.83 45.91 75.24
N VAL A 604 52.01 45.83 74.19
CA VAL A 604 51.31 47.00 73.64
C VAL A 604 49.90 46.59 73.17
N GLU A 605 48.95 47.13 73.90
CA GLU A 605 47.53 47.32 73.59
C GLU A 605 47.38 48.36 72.47
N ASN A 606 46.52 48.13 71.46
CA ASN A 606 45.48 49.09 71.05
C ASN A 606 44.64 48.71 69.80
N LYS A 607 43.32 48.74 70.05
CA LYS A 607 42.24 49.41 69.26
C LYS A 607 41.75 48.85 67.92
N VAL A 608 40.63 48.14 68.03
CA VAL A 608 39.33 48.37 67.35
C VAL A 608 39.27 49.55 66.36
N LYS A 609 38.85 49.24 65.13
CA LYS A 609 37.77 49.97 64.44
C LYS A 609 37.02 49.04 63.46
N SER A 610 35.82 48.68 63.88
CA SER A 610 34.66 48.34 63.07
C SER A 610 34.33 49.47 62.09
N ASP A 611 33.91 49.12 60.87
CA ASP A 611 32.79 49.77 60.18
C ASP A 611 32.19 48.85 59.10
N THR A 612 31.09 48.21 59.50
CA THR A 612 29.75 48.19 58.86
C THR A 612 29.63 48.18 57.32
N ILE A 613 29.23 47.00 56.81
CA ILE A 613 28.04 46.70 55.97
C ILE A 613 27.40 47.88 55.20
N ILE A 614 27.31 47.75 53.86
CA ILE A 614 26.06 48.04 53.13
C ILE A 614 25.83 46.96 52.05
N SER A 615 24.71 46.26 52.18
CA SER A 615 24.06 45.48 51.12
C SER A 615 23.50 46.41 50.03
N SER A 616 23.57 45.99 48.77
CA SER A 616 22.48 46.28 47.84
C SER A 616 22.28 45.11 46.87
N LYS A 617 21.08 44.54 46.96
CA LYS A 617 20.44 43.79 45.88
C LYS A 617 20.26 44.74 44.69
N PHE A 618 20.57 44.28 43.49
CA PHE A 618 19.82 44.67 42.30
C PHE A 618 19.66 43.44 41.41
N GLU A 619 18.42 43.24 41.01
CA GLU A 619 17.90 42.14 40.22
C GLU A 619 17.55 42.68 38.83
N ILE A 620 17.48 41.75 37.86
CA ILE A 620 16.84 41.82 36.54
C ILE A 620 17.70 42.33 35.36
N GLY A 621 17.79 41.49 34.32
CA GLY A 621 18.17 41.91 32.98
C GLY A 621 18.48 40.78 32.00
N VAL A 622 17.47 39.98 31.64
CA VAL A 622 17.50 39.08 30.47
C VAL A 622 17.60 39.90 29.18
N SER A 623 18.56 39.59 28.29
CA SER A 623 18.46 39.76 26.82
C SER A 623 19.80 39.43 26.12
N LYS A 624 20.00 38.18 25.71
CA LYS A 624 20.20 37.72 24.31
C LYS A 624 20.60 36.26 24.27
#